data_AF-X1DLC5-F1
#
_entry.id   AF-X1DLC5-F1
#
_cell.length_a   1.000
_cell.length_b   1.000
_cell.length_c   1.000
_cell.angle_alpha   90.00
_cell.angle_beta   90.00
_cell.angle_gamma   90.00
#
_symmetry.space_group_name_H-M   'P 1'
#
loop_
_entity.id
_entity.type
_entity.pdbx_description
1 polymer ?
#
loop_
_entity_poly.entity_id
_entity_poly.type
_entity_poly.pdbx_seq_one_letter_code
_entity_poly.pdbx_strand_id
1 'polypeptide(L)'
;MVQLRPTAWPDALELLRSRDLEEFRRAFPDYPYPDLLRAIAVSVDELPPAERERYLDLAVFPEDEPISEGPLQVLWDLTPAKTRACMDHLAARSLATIQQIEGKAALLLHDLQGDYVSKRREKQLP
;
A
#
# COMPACT_ATOMS: atom_id res chain seq x y z
N MET A 1 5.51 -7.76 7.19
CA MET A 1 6.18 -8.92 7.82
C MET A 1 5.23 -10.11 7.88
N VAL A 2 5.52 -11.17 7.11
CA VAL A 2 4.87 -12.48 7.24
C VAL A 2 5.17 -13.01 8.64
N GLN A 3 4.23 -12.89 9.58
CA GLN A 3 4.34 -13.56 10.87
C GLN A 3 3.86 -15.00 10.77
N LEU A 4 4.83 -15.92 10.94
CA LEU A 4 4.73 -17.21 11.65
C LEU A 4 3.46 -18.03 11.45
N ARG A 5 3.12 -18.38 10.20
CA ARG A 5 2.31 -19.58 9.92
C ARG A 5 3.09 -20.50 8.98
N PRO A 6 3.18 -21.82 9.25
CA PRO A 6 3.90 -22.76 8.40
C PRO A 6 3.38 -22.81 6.95
N THR A 7 2.11 -22.47 6.72
CA THR A 7 1.48 -22.40 5.39
C THR A 7 1.72 -21.07 4.68
N ALA A 8 2.14 -20.02 5.39
CA ALA A 8 2.26 -18.68 4.82
C ALA A 8 3.31 -18.59 3.69
N TRP A 9 4.33 -19.46 3.70
CA TRP A 9 5.37 -19.46 2.67
C TRP A 9 4.91 -20.09 1.35
N PRO A 10 4.32 -21.31 1.34
CA PRO A 10 3.64 -21.85 0.15
C PRO A 10 2.56 -20.91 -0.40
N ASP A 11 1.69 -20.38 0.46
CA ASP A 11 0.59 -19.51 0.04
C ASP A 11 1.11 -18.21 -0.58
N ALA A 12 2.11 -17.56 0.03
CA ALA A 12 2.74 -16.37 -0.53
C ALA A 12 3.42 -16.64 -1.88
N LEU A 13 4.09 -17.79 -2.02
CA LEU A 13 4.72 -18.19 -3.28
C LEU A 13 3.68 -18.45 -4.38
N GLU A 14 2.55 -19.06 -4.04
CA GLU A 14 1.44 -19.29 -4.96
C GLU A 14 0.82 -17.96 -5.43
N LEU A 15 0.56 -17.03 -4.50
CA LEU A 15 0.04 -15.69 -4.80
C LEU A 15 1.00 -14.89 -5.68
N LEU A 16 2.31 -14.95 -5.42
CA LEU A 16 3.30 -14.30 -6.28
C LEU A 16 3.34 -14.92 -7.67
N ARG A 17 3.25 -16.26 -7.79
CA ARG A 17 3.28 -16.95 -9.08
C ARG A 17 2.01 -16.74 -9.92
N SER A 18 0.85 -16.59 -9.27
CA SER A 18 -0.43 -16.42 -9.95
C SER A 18 -0.64 -15.02 -10.54
N ARG A 19 0.12 -14.02 -10.07
CA ARG A 19 0.05 -12.65 -10.57
C ARG A 19 0.79 -12.50 -11.90
N ASP A 20 0.07 -12.03 -12.91
CA ASP A 20 0.61 -11.72 -14.23
C ASP A 20 1.61 -10.56 -14.16
N LEU A 21 2.83 -10.84 -14.60
CA LEU A 21 3.96 -9.91 -14.59
C LEU A 21 3.95 -9.00 -15.81
N GLU A 22 3.31 -9.43 -16.89
CA GLU A 22 3.24 -8.67 -18.14
C GLU A 22 2.38 -7.42 -17.97
N GLU A 23 1.34 -7.48 -17.13
CA GLU A 23 0.54 -6.30 -16.78
C GLU A 23 1.41 -5.21 -16.13
N PHE A 24 2.26 -5.59 -15.16
CA PHE A 24 3.13 -4.63 -14.47
C PHE A 24 4.23 -4.09 -15.37
N ARG A 25 4.86 -4.93 -16.21
CA ARG A 25 5.84 -4.48 -17.19
C ARG A 25 5.25 -3.47 -18.18
N ARG A 26 3.99 -3.63 -18.57
CA ARG A 26 3.31 -2.67 -19.46
C ARG A 26 2.95 -1.38 -18.75
N ALA A 27 2.48 -1.47 -17.50
CA ALA A 27 2.12 -0.29 -16.71
C ALA A 27 3.36 0.53 -16.30
N PHE A 28 4.51 -0.12 -16.08
CA PHE A 28 5.76 0.50 -15.64
C PHE A 28 6.93 0.07 -16.54
N PRO A 29 6.95 0.50 -17.82
CA PRO A 29 7.94 0.03 -18.81
C PRO A 29 9.38 0.40 -18.46
N ASP A 30 9.57 1.53 -17.76
CA ASP A 30 10.88 2.05 -17.37
C ASP A 30 11.33 1.58 -15.98
N TYR A 31 10.51 0.79 -15.27
CA TYR A 31 10.85 0.31 -13.93
C TYR A 31 11.65 -1.00 -13.97
N PRO A 32 12.88 -1.05 -13.42
CA PRO A 32 13.78 -2.19 -13.58
C PRO A 32 13.35 -3.46 -12.82
N TYR A 33 12.41 -3.36 -11.87
CA TYR A 33 12.07 -4.46 -10.96
C TYR A 33 10.55 -4.81 -10.94
N PRO A 34 10.01 -5.46 -11.99
CA PRO A 34 8.59 -5.81 -12.07
C PRO A 34 8.14 -6.80 -10.97
N ASP A 35 9.05 -7.63 -10.45
CA ASP A 35 8.76 -8.55 -9.34
C ASP A 35 8.45 -7.82 -8.02
N LEU A 36 8.98 -6.61 -7.82
CA LEU A 36 8.64 -5.79 -6.66
C LEU A 36 7.20 -5.26 -6.74
N LEU A 37 6.78 -4.79 -7.92
CA LEU A 37 5.40 -4.36 -8.16
C LEU A 37 4.39 -5.49 -7.93
N ARG A 38 4.76 -6.72 -8.33
CA ARG A 38 3.98 -7.92 -8.03
C ARG A 38 3.84 -8.16 -6.52
N ALA A 39 4.93 -8.01 -5.76
CA ALA A 39 4.89 -8.19 -4.31
C ALA A 39 4.02 -7.12 -3.61
N ILE A 40 4.05 -5.88 -4.10
CA ILE A 40 3.15 -4.80 -3.65
C ILE A 40 1.70 -5.17 -3.97
N ALA A 41 1.41 -5.59 -5.20
CA ALA A 41 0.06 -5.97 -5.60
C ALA A 41 -0.52 -7.09 -4.74
N VAL A 42 0.22 -8.19 -4.54
CA VAL A 42 -0.20 -9.28 -3.65
C VAL A 42 -0.44 -8.76 -2.23
N SER A 43 0.45 -7.90 -1.73
CA SER A 43 0.31 -7.33 -0.39
C SER A 43 -0.95 -6.47 -0.23
N VAL A 44 -1.33 -5.73 -1.27
CA VAL A 44 -2.53 -4.89 -1.34
C VAL A 44 -3.81 -5.72 -1.52
N ASP A 45 -3.79 -6.77 -2.35
CA ASP A 45 -4.95 -7.64 -2.58
C ASP A 45 -5.40 -8.37 -1.31
N GLU A 46 -4.42 -8.77 -0.51
CA GLU A 46 -4.59 -9.45 0.77
C GLU A 46 -5.02 -8.51 1.91
N LEU A 47 -5.16 -7.21 1.67
CA LEU A 47 -5.77 -6.29 2.63
C LEU A 47 -7.28 -6.55 2.77
N PRO A 48 -7.86 -6.33 3.96
CA PRO A 48 -9.30 -6.23 4.11
C PRO A 48 -9.87 -5.23 3.09
N PRO A 49 -11.03 -5.49 2.45
CA PRO A 49 -11.53 -4.65 1.36
C PRO A 49 -11.60 -3.16 1.69
N ALA A 50 -12.01 -2.80 2.91
CA ALA A 50 -12.07 -1.42 3.36
C ALA A 50 -10.68 -0.77 3.48
N GLU A 51 -9.68 -1.51 3.95
CA GLU A 51 -8.31 -0.99 4.05
C GLU A 51 -7.62 -0.92 2.69
N ARG A 52 -7.96 -1.84 1.78
CA ARG A 52 -7.50 -1.76 0.39
C ARG A 52 -7.97 -0.47 -0.29
N GLU A 53 -9.25 -0.11 -0.15
CA GLU A 53 -9.74 1.17 -0.69
C GLU A 53 -9.04 2.36 -0.03
N ARG A 54 -8.89 2.36 1.30
CA ARG A 54 -8.17 3.40 2.03
C ARG A 54 -6.72 3.56 1.57
N TYR A 55 -6.05 2.45 1.25
CA TYR A 55 -4.70 2.47 0.71
C TYR A 55 -4.67 3.12 -0.67
N LEU A 56 -5.63 2.78 -1.54
CA LEU A 56 -5.75 3.38 -2.87
C LEU A 56 -6.18 4.85 -2.83
N ASP A 57 -6.88 5.29 -1.79
CA ASP A 57 -7.23 6.71 -1.58
C ASP A 57 -6.00 7.58 -1.31
N LEU A 58 -4.88 6.99 -0.89
CA LEU A 58 -3.63 7.73 -0.66
C LEU A 58 -3.06 8.36 -1.94
N ALA A 59 -3.54 7.96 -3.12
CA ALA A 59 -3.17 8.56 -4.41
C ALA A 59 -3.48 10.07 -4.51
N VAL A 60 -4.30 10.63 -3.60
CA VAL A 60 -4.56 12.08 -3.55
C VAL A 60 -3.41 12.88 -2.95
N PHE A 61 -2.50 12.23 -2.25
CA PHE A 61 -1.36 12.88 -1.60
C PHE A 61 -0.14 12.87 -2.52
N PRO A 62 0.72 13.91 -2.44
CA PRO A 62 1.98 13.92 -3.15
C PRO A 62 2.91 12.80 -2.68
N GLU A 63 3.74 12.32 -3.60
CA GLU A 63 4.75 11.31 -3.35
C GLU A 63 5.85 11.84 -2.43
N ASP A 64 6.46 10.94 -1.65
CA ASP A 64 7.54 11.22 -0.70
C ASP A 64 7.22 12.31 0.36
N GLU A 65 5.96 12.67 0.53
CA GLU A 65 5.53 13.62 1.57
C GLU A 65 4.85 12.90 2.75
N PRO A 66 5.27 13.17 3.99
CA PRO A 66 4.63 12.60 5.17
C PRO A 66 3.20 13.13 5.39
N ILE A 67 2.24 12.20 5.44
CA ILE A 67 0.82 12.50 5.65
C ILE A 67 0.50 12.40 7.14
N SER A 68 0.12 13.51 7.75
CA SER A 68 -0.30 13.53 9.16
C SER A 68 -1.59 12.74 9.40
N GLU A 69 -1.82 12.31 10.64
CA GLU A 69 -3.03 11.56 11.04
C GLU A 69 -4.34 12.32 10.70
N GLY A 70 -4.35 13.64 10.81
CA GLY A 70 -5.55 14.47 10.61
C GLY A 70 -6.19 14.34 9.22
N PRO A 71 -5.45 14.60 8.12
CA PRO A 71 -5.93 14.35 6.76
C PRO A 71 -6.45 12.92 6.55
N LEU A 72 -5.77 11.91 7.11
CA LEU A 72 -6.19 10.50 6.99
C LEU A 72 -7.51 10.21 7.71
N GLN A 73 -7.74 10.82 8.88
CA GLN A 73 -9.02 10.71 9.59
C GLN A 73 -10.18 11.24 8.73
N VAL A 74 -9.97 12.38 8.07
CA VAL A 74 -10.98 13.01 7.19
C VAL A 74 -11.20 12.17 5.94
N LEU A 75 -10.12 11.76 5.27
CA LEU A 75 -10.20 10.98 4.03
C LEU A 75 -10.90 9.63 4.23
N TRP A 76 -10.62 8.96 5.34
CA TRP A 76 -11.14 7.61 5.60
C TRP A 76 -12.41 7.58 6.45
N ASP A 77 -12.89 8.74 6.91
CA ASP A 77 -14.00 8.89 7.86
C ASP A 77 -13.84 7.98 9.09
N LEU A 78 -12.68 8.08 9.74
CA LEU A 78 -12.29 7.23 10.86
C LEU A 78 -12.01 8.04 12.13
N THR A 79 -12.25 7.40 13.28
CA THR A 79 -11.78 7.92 14.57
C THR A 79 -10.25 7.90 14.63
N PRO A 80 -9.62 8.71 15.50
CA PRO A 80 -8.17 8.70 15.68
C PRO A 80 -7.59 7.31 15.96
N ALA A 81 -8.26 6.53 16.83
CA ALA A 81 -7.82 5.17 17.16
C ALA A 81 -7.89 4.21 15.97
N LYS A 82 -8.94 4.28 15.15
CA LYS A 82 -9.08 3.45 13.94
C LYS A 82 -8.11 3.88 12.85
N THR A 83 -7.81 5.17 12.75
CA THR A 83 -6.84 5.72 11.81
C THR A 83 -5.44 5.19 12.12
N ARG A 84 -4.99 5.29 13.38
CA ARG A 84 -3.70 4.73 13.80
C ARG A 84 -3.62 3.23 13.59
N ALA A 85 -4.68 2.48 13.92
CA ALA A 85 -4.70 1.03 13.66
C ALA A 85 -4.55 0.70 12.17
N CYS A 86 -5.17 1.49 11.28
CA CYS A 86 -5.01 1.33 9.83
C CYS A 86 -3.58 1.68 9.38
N MET A 87 -3.01 2.79 9.87
CA MET A 87 -1.61 3.18 9.62
C MET A 87 -0.64 2.07 10.05
N ASP A 88 -0.82 1.52 11.26
CA ASP A 88 0.01 0.44 11.81
C ASP A 88 -0.10 -0.83 10.97
N HIS A 89 -1.29 -1.18 10.49
CA HIS A 89 -1.47 -2.37 9.65
C HIS A 89 -0.82 -2.22 8.27
N LEU A 90 -0.95 -1.05 7.64
CA LEU A 90 -0.26 -0.73 6.38
C LEU A 90 1.26 -0.79 6.56
N ALA A 91 1.78 -0.22 7.66
CA ALA A 91 3.20 -0.26 7.99
C ALA A 91 3.70 -1.67 8.29
N ALA A 92 2.94 -2.46 9.05
CA ALA A 92 3.25 -3.85 9.35
C ALA A 92 3.32 -4.73 8.08
N ARG A 93 2.62 -4.35 7.00
CA ARG A 93 2.66 -5.01 5.69
C ARG A 93 3.69 -4.41 4.73
N SER A 94 4.50 -3.46 5.17
CA SER A 94 5.48 -2.76 4.33
C SER A 94 4.83 -2.04 3.13
N LEU A 95 3.56 -1.65 3.27
CA LEU A 95 2.81 -0.87 2.27
C LEU A 95 2.94 0.64 2.49
N ALA A 96 3.44 1.04 3.67
CA ALA A 96 3.80 2.40 4.02
C ALA A 96 4.86 2.36 5.13
N THR A 97 5.43 3.52 5.47
CA THR A 97 6.29 3.70 6.65
C THR A 97 5.66 4.71 7.59
N ILE A 98 5.85 4.53 8.91
CA ILE A 98 5.48 5.55 9.90
C ILE A 98 6.72 6.37 10.27
N GLN A 99 6.60 7.69 10.13
CA GLN A 99 7.59 8.66 10.61
C GLN A 99 7.05 9.43 11.82
N GLN A 100 7.96 9.95 12.65
CA GLN A 100 7.62 10.85 13.74
C GLN A 100 8.00 12.28 13.36
N ILE A 101 7.01 13.16 13.28
CA ILE A 101 7.17 14.57 12.93
C ILE A 101 6.60 15.39 14.08
N GLU A 102 7.45 16.17 14.74
CA GLU A 102 7.07 17.00 15.90
C GLU A 102 6.31 16.20 16.99
N GLY A 103 6.70 14.93 17.19
CA GLY A 103 6.08 14.04 18.18
C GLY A 103 4.74 13.44 17.75
N LYS A 104 4.35 13.56 16.48
CA LYS A 104 3.15 12.95 15.90
C LYS A 104 3.51 11.94 14.80
N ALA A 105 2.75 10.86 14.73
CA ALA A 105 2.90 9.86 13.67
C ALA A 105 2.38 10.42 12.33
N ALA A 106 3.18 10.24 11.28
CA ALA A 106 2.83 10.53 9.90
C ALA A 106 3.09 9.30 9.03
N LEU A 107 2.21 9.04 8.06
CA LEU A 107 2.34 7.97 7.09
C LEU A 107 3.15 8.46 5.88
N LEU A 108 4.12 7.69 5.42
CA LEU A 108 4.89 7.97 4.21
C LEU A 108 4.72 6.80 3.24
N LEU A 109 4.40 7.12 1.98
CA LEU A 109 4.55 6.21 0.86
C LEU A 109 5.89 6.46 0.17
N HIS A 110 6.59 5.38 -0.18
CA HIS A 110 7.72 5.47 -1.09
C HIS A 110 7.23 5.78 -2.51
N ASP A 111 8.07 6.43 -3.31
CA ASP A 111 7.90 6.67 -4.76
C ASP A 111 7.10 5.56 -5.48
N LEU A 112 7.58 4.32 -5.44
CA LEU A 112 6.96 3.18 -6.12
C LEU A 112 5.57 2.83 -5.58
N GLN A 113 5.33 3.02 -4.29
CA GLN A 113 4.03 2.79 -3.67
C GLN A 113 3.04 3.87 -4.10
N GLY A 114 3.49 5.13 -4.16
CA GLY A 114 2.73 6.27 -4.70
C GLY A 114 2.36 6.03 -6.18
N ASP A 115 3.36 5.73 -6.98
CA ASP A 115 3.25 5.33 -8.39
C ASP A 115 2.22 4.20 -8.60
N TYR A 116 2.29 3.17 -7.74
CA TYR A 116 1.37 2.04 -7.76
C TYR A 116 -0.08 2.46 -7.50
N VAL A 117 -0.33 3.22 -6.43
CA VAL A 117 -1.71 3.63 -6.07
C VAL A 117 -2.30 4.58 -7.10
N SER A 118 -1.50 5.51 -7.63
CA SER A 118 -1.89 6.44 -8.69
C SER A 118 -2.34 5.71 -9.95
N LYS A 119 -1.52 4.80 -10.48
CA LYS A 119 -1.88 4.03 -11.69
C LYS A 119 -3.08 3.10 -11.47
N ARG A 120 -3.24 2.56 -10.26
CA ARG A 120 -4.40 1.71 -9.95
C ARG A 120 -5.69 2.55 -9.89
N ARG A 121 -5.65 3.78 -9.41
CA ARG A 121 -6.79 4.70 -9.45
C ARG A 121 -7.08 5.20 -10.86
N GLU A 122 -6.07 5.53 -11.67
CA GLU A 122 -6.25 5.90 -13.09
C GLU A 122 -7.02 4.83 -13.89
N LYS A 123 -6.67 3.55 -13.71
CA LYS A 123 -7.38 2.42 -14.36
C LYS A 123 -8.85 2.26 -13.92
N GLN A 124 -9.23 2.84 -12.78
CA GLN A 124 -10.60 2.77 -12.24
C GLN A 124 -11.43 4.00 -12.57
N LEU A 125 -10.83 5.05 -13.12
CA LEU A 125 -11.57 6.22 -13.59
C LEU A 125 -12.28 5.86 -14.91
N PRO A 126 -13.55 6.29 -15.08
CA PRO A 126 -14.38 5.98 -16.25
C PRO A 126 -13.88 6.65 -17.54
#